data_AF-A0A6B1G3N3-F1
#
_entry.id   AF-A0A6B1G3N3-F1
#
_cell.length_a   1.000
_cell.length_b   1.000
_cell.length_c   1.000
_cell.angle_alpha   90.00
_cell.angle_beta   90.00
_cell.angle_gamma   90.00
#
_symmetry.space_group_name_H-M   'P 1'
#
loop_
_entity.id
_entity.type
_entity.pdbx_description
1 polymer ?
#
loop_
_entity_poly.entity_id
_entity_poly.type
_entity_poly.pdbx_seq_one_letter_code
_entity_poly.pdbx_strand_id
1 'polypeptide(L)' 'MRQAGQIADVEAYIKQSTASLSAAPEERLRRLIVQLPDSNYRRFKQLAAEQGVTMSELCRAWVEEALAEHFD' A
#
# COMPACT_ATOMS: atom_id res chain seq x y z
N MET A 1 -10.10 -27.57 -10.07
CA MET A 1 -9.74 -26.38 -10.86
C MET A 1 -10.72 -25.24 -10.54
N ARG A 2 -10.43 -24.37 -9.56
CA ARG A 2 -11.31 -23.24 -9.14
C ARG A 2 -10.49 -22.05 -8.61
N GLN A 3 -9.57 -21.51 -9.41
CA GLN A 3 -8.75 -20.33 -9.02
C GLN A 3 -8.80 -19.16 -10.02
N ALA A 4 -9.58 -19.25 -11.11
CA ALA A 4 -9.59 -18.21 -12.14
C ALA A 4 -10.56 -17.03 -11.88
N GLY A 5 -11.46 -17.12 -10.89
CA GLY A 5 -12.52 -16.12 -10.68
C GLY A 5 -12.15 -14.91 -9.82
N GLN A 6 -11.14 -15.03 -8.95
CA GLN A 6 -10.77 -13.96 -8.01
C GLN A 6 -9.83 -12.90 -8.61
N ILE A 7 -9.09 -13.26 -9.67
CA ILE A 7 -8.11 -12.36 -10.29
C ILE A 7 -8.82 -11.32 -11.19
N ALA A 8 -9.88 -11.74 -11.89
CA ALA A 8 -10.64 -10.87 -12.79
C ALA A 8 -11.31 -9.68 -12.07
N ASP A 9 -11.70 -9.86 -10.80
CA ASP A 9 -12.35 -8.84 -9.98
C ASP A 9 -11.36 -7.74 -9.54
N VAL A 10 -10.12 -8.14 -9.23
CA VAL A 10 -9.04 -7.22 -8.86
C VAL A 10 -8.62 -6.35 -10.06
N GLU A 11 -8.52 -6.94 -11.26
CA GLU A 11 -8.18 -6.21 -12.48
C GLU A 11 -9.26 -5.19 -12.88
N ALA A 12 -10.54 -5.53 -12.68
CA ALA A 12 -11.66 -4.63 -12.94
C ALA A 12 -11.66 -3.42 -11.98
N TYR A 13 -11.39 -3.64 -10.69
CA TYR A 13 -11.29 -2.58 -9.70
C TYR A 13 -10.12 -1.62 -9.95
N ILE A 14 -8.98 -2.14 -10.43
CA ILE A 14 -7.82 -1.32 -10.81
C ILE A 14 -8.17 -0.40 -11.98
N LYS A 15 -8.80 -0.92 -13.05
CA LYS A 15 -9.17 -0.12 -14.23
C LYS A 15 -10.18 0.98 -13.90
N GLN A 16 -11.16 0.70 -13.05
CA GLN A 16 -12.18 1.68 -12.70
C GLN A 16 -11.60 2.83 -11.86
N SER A 17 -10.64 2.55 -10.98
CA SER A 17 -10.00 3.56 -10.12
C SER A 17 -9.09 4.52 -10.89
N THR A 18 -8.49 4.08 -12.00
CA THR A 18 -7.61 4.93 -12.83
C THR A 18 -8.35 5.96 -13.68
N ALA A 19 -9.63 5.73 -13.98
CA ALA A 19 -10.40 6.60 -14.86
C ALA A 19 -10.89 7.90 -14.20
N SER A 20 -10.85 8.00 -12.86
CA SER A 20 -11.42 9.14 -12.12
C SER A 20 -10.41 10.21 -11.69
N LEU A 21 -9.13 10.14 -12.09
CA LEU A 21 -8.06 10.98 -11.56
C LEU A 21 -7.70 12.22 -12.42
N SER A 22 -8.66 12.80 -13.14
CA SER A 22 -8.44 13.99 -13.98
C SER A 22 -9.03 15.27 -13.36
N ALA A 23 -8.36 15.82 -12.34
CA ALA A 23 -8.44 17.26 -12.02
C ALA A 23 -7.26 17.72 -11.13
N ALA A 24 -6.65 18.86 -11.50
CA ALA A 24 -5.71 19.71 -10.73
C ALA A 24 -4.31 19.15 -10.31
N PRO A 25 -3.30 20.02 -10.07
CA PRO A 25 -2.03 19.64 -9.46
C PRO A 25 -2.19 19.59 -7.94
N GLU A 26 -3.18 18.84 -7.48
CA GLU A 26 -3.20 18.36 -6.10
C GLU A 26 -2.04 17.37 -5.97
N GLU A 27 -1.36 17.32 -4.82
CA GLU A 27 -0.38 16.28 -4.51
C GLU A 27 -1.00 14.93 -4.88
N ARG A 28 -0.61 14.39 -6.03
CA ARG A 28 -1.26 13.20 -6.58
C ARG A 28 -0.89 12.05 -5.66
N LEU A 29 -1.80 11.72 -4.74
CA LEU A 29 -1.65 10.58 -3.85
C LEU A 29 -1.39 9.35 -4.72
N ARG A 30 -0.14 8.87 -4.71
CA ARG A 30 0.25 7.69 -5.47
C ARG A 30 -0.10 6.47 -4.64
N ARG A 31 -0.94 5.60 -5.18
CA ARG A 31 -1.21 4.29 -4.59
C ARG A 31 -0.04 3.36 -4.88
N LEU A 32 0.55 2.81 -3.83
CA LEU A 32 1.61 1.80 -3.93
C LEU A 32 1.05 0.44 -3.50
N ILE A 33 1.38 -0.60 -4.26
CA ILE A 33 1.07 -1.98 -3.92
C ILE A 33 2.40 -2.66 -3.61
N VAL A 34 2.57 -3.10 -2.37
CA VAL A 34 3.78 -3.77 -1.91
C VAL A 34 3.45 -5.22 -1.62
N GLN A 35 4.19 -6.14 -2.25
CA GLN A 35 4.10 -7.56 -1.94
C GLN A 35 5.12 -7.89 -0.85
N LEU A 36 4.62 -8.40 0.28
CA LEU A 36 5.46 -8.83 1.40
C LEU A 36 5.37 -10.35 1.53
N PRO A 37 6.47 -11.03 1.88
CA PRO A 37 6.40 -12.40 2.36
C PRO A 37 5.44 -12.52 3.56
N ASP A 38 4.71 -13.63 3.67
CA ASP A 38 3.71 -13.85 4.74
C ASP A 38 4.26 -13.61 6.15
N SER A 39 5.50 -14.03 6.40
CA SER A 39 6.19 -13.82 7.68
C SER A 39 6.38 -12.33 8.00
N ASN A 40 6.71 -11.53 7.00
CA ASN A 40 6.88 -10.08 7.17
C ASN A 40 5.53 -9.39 7.31
N TYR A 41 4.52 -9.77 6.52
CA TYR A 41 3.18 -9.22 6.63
C TYR A 41 2.60 -9.39 8.04
N ARG A 42 2.72 -10.59 8.63
CA ARG A 42 2.27 -10.85 10.00
C ARG A 42 2.97 -9.98 11.04
N ARG A 43 4.30 -9.84 10.92
CA ARG A 43 5.09 -8.99 11.82
C ARG A 43 4.68 -7.53 11.72
N PHE A 44 4.51 -7.00 10.50
CA PHE A 44 4.05 -5.63 10.29
C PHE A 44 2.65 -5.39 10.87
N LYS A 45 1.73 -6.34 10.68
CA LYS A 45 0.39 -6.25 11.23
C LYS A 45 0.40 -6.21 12.76
N GLN A 46 1.23 -7.05 13.38
CA GLN A 46 1.40 -7.07 14.83
C GLN A 46 1.99 -5.74 15.33
N LEU A 47 3.06 -5.26 14.69
CA LEU A 47 3.73 -4.02 15.08
C LEU A 47 2.80 -2.81 14.96
N ALA A 48 2.00 -2.73 13.90
CA ALA A 48 1.00 -1.68 13.73
C ALA A 48 -0.04 -1.71 14.86
N ALA A 49 -0.49 -2.91 15.26
CA ALA A 49 -1.41 -3.07 16.39
C ALA A 49 -0.79 -2.68 17.74
N GLU A 50 0.47 -3.03 17.98
CA GLU A 50 1.20 -2.65 19.20
C GLU A 50 1.39 -1.14 19.32
N GLN A 51 1.55 -0.44 18.19
CA GLN A 51 1.69 1.02 18.13
C GLN A 51 0.35 1.77 18.02
N GLY A 52 -0.78 1.06 17.90
CA GLY A 52 -2.10 1.67 17.76
C GLY A 52 -2.31 2.44 16.45
N VAL A 53 -1.58 2.09 15.39
CA VAL A 53 -1.64 2.74 14.07
C VAL A 53 -2.07 1.75 12.99
N THR A 54 -2.44 2.25 11.82
CA THR A 54 -2.68 1.40 10.64
C THR A 54 -1.35 0.94 10.03
N MET A 55 -1.37 -0.20 9.33
CA MET A 55 -0.19 -0.68 8.59
C MET A 55 0.30 0.35 7.55
N SER A 56 -0.62 1.11 6.95
CA SER A 56 -0.27 2.14 5.96
C SER A 56 0.49 3.31 6.61
N GLU A 57 0.10 3.73 7.80
CA GLU A 57 0.80 4.79 8.57
C GLU A 57 2.17 4.31 9.02
N LEU A 58 2.26 3.08 9.53
CA LEU A 58 3.54 2.46 9.89
C LEU A 58 4.50 2.41 8.70
N CYS A 59 4.04 1.94 7.54
CA CYS A 59 4.84 1.91 6.32
C CYS A 59 5.26 3.31 5.86
N ARG A 60 4.37 4.31 5.98
CA ARG A 60 4.70 5.69 5.60
C ARG A 60 5.81 6.25 6.49
N ALA A 61 5.70 6.10 7.81
CA ALA A 61 6.71 6.57 8.76
C ALA A 61 8.09 5.95 8.49
N TRP A 62 8.15 4.65 8.21
CA TRP A 62 9.41 3.98 7.89
C TRP A 62 10.02 4.42 6.57
N VAL A 63 9.20 4.69 5.55
CA VAL A 63 9.71 5.25 4.29
C VAL A 63 10.25 6.66 4.50
N GLU A 64 9.56 7.49 5.28
CA GLU A 64 10.02 8.85 5.62
C GLU A 64 11.34 8.82 6.41
N GLU A 65 11.45 7.94 7.41
CA GLU A 65 12.67 7.74 8.21
C GLU A 65 13.84 7.26 7.34
N ALA A 66 13.62 6.22 6.52
CA ALA A 66 14.66 5.70 5.63
C ALA A 66 15.11 6.73 4.58
N LEU A 67 14.20 7.59 4.09
CA LEU A 67 14.57 8.68 3.20
C LEU A 67 15.41 9.72 3.94
N ALA A 68 15.03 10.11 5.17
CA ALA A 68 15.80 11.07 5.95
C ALA A 68 17.24 10.60 6.20
N GLU A 69 17.45 9.33 6.55
CA GLU A 69 18.79 8.77 6.78
C GLU A 69 19.68 8.73 5.53
N HIS A 70 19.11 8.75 4.32
CA HIS A 70 19.86 8.64 3.06
C HIS A 70 20.18 9.98 2.40
N PHE A 71 19.60 11.09 2.88
CA PHE A 71 19.79 12.43 2.32
C PHE A 71 20.51 13.41 3.28
N ASP A 72 20.96 12.94 4.44
CA ASP A 72 21.94 13.60 5.34
C ASP A 72 23.36 13.05 5.10
#